data_AF-A0AAX3QRR4-F1
#
_entry.id   AF-A0AAX3QRR4-F1
#
_cell.length_a   1.000
_cell.length_b   1.000
_cell.length_c   1.000
_cell.angle_alpha   90.00
_cell.angle_beta   90.00
_cell.angle_gamma   90.00
#
_symmetry.space_group_name_H-M   'P 1'
#
loop_
_entity.id
_entity.type
_entity.pdbx_description
1 polymer ?
#
loop_
_entity_poly.entity_id
_entity_poly.type
_entity_poly.pdbx_seq_one_letter_code
_entity_poly.pdbx_strand_id
1 'polypeptide(L)'
;MIQKVEKLKEIINQNSMGHLPLAYRVDLMKQVGDTRTVQKVLCECCKKACSCFPKEFGAENQLYDVLSEMDGYLYKNKGTAESILVSVERLRNYVEQSADSSEGMASWAIVALGYAIRYDAASILAIENYNGEDDDAFDFESWNADFICSIACSGSNPFVETGNVEKRKEYWLWYVKMVWEVTQNPNVEYLSLPVCKSATPLIDIPVRHQLDLVKMNKRISFDDIRDAVLLQIPFGIKWDFIDVLFVSCTSSMLNIHSSTGDKIKIGTMATINICKEFRLKRKEMYMYYPKEGAWFSLKMVITSNSSYNLDFNYDNLDEIPSYFQELDWILSFYTKFPRSIEYTPHWLRKIVGSRKLYLT
;
A
#
# COMPACT_ATOMS: atom_id res chain seq x y z
N MET A 1 -38.62 4.30 -7.88
CA MET A 1 -37.19 4.17 -8.24
C MET A 1 -36.98 3.95 -9.74
N ILE A 2 -37.66 3.02 -10.43
CA ILE A 2 -37.58 2.85 -11.92
C ILE A 2 -37.83 4.15 -12.71
N GLN A 3 -38.93 4.87 -12.44
CA GLN A 3 -39.22 6.15 -13.12
C GLN A 3 -38.11 7.21 -12.90
N LYS A 4 -37.39 7.12 -11.78
CA LYS A 4 -36.29 8.03 -11.46
C LYS A 4 -35.01 7.63 -12.17
N VAL A 5 -34.76 6.32 -12.35
CA VAL A 5 -33.66 5.80 -13.18
C VAL A 5 -33.76 6.32 -14.60
N GLU A 6 -34.94 6.27 -15.22
CA GLU A 6 -35.13 6.82 -16.58
C GLU A 6 -34.89 8.33 -16.63
N LYS A 7 -35.39 9.09 -15.64
CA LYS A 7 -35.11 10.53 -15.54
C LYS A 7 -33.62 10.82 -15.39
N LEU A 8 -32.89 10.03 -14.60
CA LEU A 8 -31.44 10.19 -14.44
C LEU A 8 -30.69 9.88 -15.75
N LYS A 9 -31.13 8.88 -16.51
CA LYS A 9 -30.58 8.60 -17.85
C LYS A 9 -30.80 9.78 -18.79
N GLU A 10 -31.96 10.43 -18.77
CA GLU A 10 -32.22 11.64 -19.56
C GLU A 10 -31.27 12.78 -19.18
N ILE A 11 -31.10 13.03 -17.88
CA ILE A 11 -30.16 14.04 -17.37
C ILE A 11 -28.73 13.77 -17.86
N ILE A 12 -28.27 12.52 -17.74
CA ILE A 12 -26.93 12.12 -18.21
C ILE A 12 -26.80 12.32 -19.73
N ASN A 13 -27.84 11.99 -20.50
CA ASN A 13 -27.83 12.16 -21.95
C ASN A 13 -27.79 13.63 -22.40
N GLN A 14 -28.34 14.54 -21.60
CA GLN A 14 -28.40 15.98 -21.88
C GLN A 14 -27.19 16.75 -21.32
N ASN A 15 -26.43 16.16 -20.41
CA ASN A 15 -25.25 16.80 -19.82
C ASN A 15 -24.09 16.84 -20.85
N SER A 16 -23.60 18.04 -21.17
CA SER A 16 -22.54 18.25 -22.16
C SER A 16 -21.20 17.63 -21.77
N MET A 17 -20.93 17.45 -20.47
CA MET A 17 -19.73 16.81 -19.96
C MET A 17 -19.88 15.28 -19.83
N GLY A 18 -21.09 14.75 -20.10
CA GLY A 18 -21.43 13.36 -19.88
C GLY A 18 -21.38 12.96 -18.40
N HIS A 19 -21.52 13.92 -17.49
CA HIS A 19 -21.44 13.75 -16.02
C HIS A 19 -22.82 13.58 -15.39
N LEU A 20 -22.88 12.91 -14.24
CA LEU A 20 -24.04 12.89 -13.35
C LEU A 20 -23.76 13.79 -12.14
N PRO A 21 -24.35 15.01 -12.07
CA PRO A 21 -24.09 15.96 -11.00
C PRO A 21 -24.30 15.39 -9.60
N LEU A 22 -23.47 15.82 -8.64
CA LEU A 22 -23.47 15.36 -7.26
C LEU A 22 -24.87 15.38 -6.62
N ALA A 23 -25.65 16.43 -6.85
CA ALA A 23 -27.00 16.55 -6.28
C ALA A 23 -27.91 15.37 -6.62
N TYR A 24 -27.83 14.85 -7.84
CA TYR A 24 -28.61 13.68 -8.27
C TYR A 24 -28.10 12.38 -7.65
N ARG A 25 -26.79 12.27 -7.43
CA ARG A 25 -26.17 11.10 -6.77
C ARG A 25 -26.53 11.07 -5.29
N VAL A 26 -26.43 12.21 -4.59
CA VAL A 26 -26.85 12.37 -3.18
C VAL A 26 -28.32 11.99 -3.01
N ASP A 27 -29.20 12.55 -3.83
CA ASP A 27 -30.63 12.24 -3.79
C ASP A 27 -30.91 10.75 -4.07
N LEU A 28 -30.19 10.14 -5.01
CA LEU A 28 -30.29 8.71 -5.31
C LEU A 28 -29.84 7.85 -4.11
N MET A 29 -28.69 8.15 -3.49
CA MET A 29 -28.19 7.39 -2.34
C MET A 29 -29.10 7.53 -1.12
N LYS A 30 -29.64 8.73 -0.86
CA LYS A 30 -30.62 8.95 0.24
C LYS A 30 -31.89 8.10 0.06
N GLN A 31 -32.32 7.86 -1.18
CA GLN A 31 -33.46 6.99 -1.46
C GLN A 31 -33.17 5.50 -1.35
N VAL A 32 -31.93 5.08 -1.58
CA VAL A 32 -31.51 3.69 -1.27
C VAL A 32 -31.75 3.42 0.21
N GLY A 33 -31.47 4.40 1.09
CA GLY A 33 -31.90 4.45 2.49
C GLY A 33 -31.17 3.48 3.43
N ASP A 34 -30.61 2.38 2.91
CA ASP A 34 -29.75 1.46 3.65
C ASP A 34 -28.27 1.77 3.40
N THR A 35 -27.57 2.17 4.47
CA THR A 35 -26.14 2.51 4.43
C THR A 35 -25.29 1.41 3.82
N ARG A 36 -25.56 0.15 4.17
CA ARG A 36 -24.74 -0.96 3.70
C ARG A 36 -24.93 -1.21 2.20
N THR A 37 -26.13 -0.98 1.69
CA THR A 37 -26.43 -1.02 0.25
C THR A 37 -25.75 0.11 -0.49
N VAL A 38 -25.67 1.32 0.08
CA VAL A 38 -24.87 2.43 -0.47
C VAL A 38 -23.39 2.06 -0.53
N GLN A 39 -22.82 1.49 0.54
CA GLN A 39 -21.44 1.01 0.53
C GLN A 39 -21.20 -0.07 -0.53
N LYS A 40 -22.17 -0.97 -0.76
CA LYS A 40 -22.12 -1.96 -1.85
C LYS A 40 -22.11 -1.30 -3.22
N VAL A 41 -22.96 -0.30 -3.47
CA VAL A 41 -22.94 0.50 -4.70
C VAL A 41 -21.54 1.09 -4.94
N LEU A 42 -20.94 1.72 -3.93
CA LEU A 42 -19.59 2.28 -4.02
C LEU A 42 -18.53 1.19 -4.28
N CYS A 43 -18.70 0.00 -3.69
CA CYS A 43 -17.84 -1.16 -3.95
C CYS A 43 -17.93 -1.63 -5.41
N GLU A 44 -19.13 -1.70 -5.98
CA GLU A 44 -19.32 -2.07 -7.38
C GLU A 44 -18.69 -1.04 -8.34
N CYS A 45 -18.72 0.25 -7.99
CA CYS A 45 -17.97 1.29 -8.72
C CYS A 45 -16.47 0.99 -8.71
N CYS A 46 -15.89 0.64 -7.56
CA CYS A 46 -14.47 0.30 -7.44
C CYS A 46 -14.10 -0.94 -8.27
N LYS A 47 -14.93 -1.99 -8.24
CA LYS A 47 -14.74 -3.19 -9.07
C LYS A 47 -14.74 -2.85 -10.57
N LYS A 48 -15.69 -2.00 -11.00
CA LYS A 48 -15.78 -1.52 -12.38
C LYS A 48 -14.52 -0.74 -12.79
N ALA A 49 -14.06 0.20 -11.97
CA ALA A 49 -12.84 0.96 -12.23
C ALA A 49 -11.61 0.05 -12.31
N CYS A 50 -11.43 -0.88 -11.37
CA CYS A 50 -10.32 -1.83 -11.39
C CYS A 50 -10.35 -2.73 -12.64
N SER A 51 -11.53 -3.11 -13.13
CA SER A 51 -11.66 -3.92 -14.35
C SER A 51 -11.15 -3.24 -15.62
N CYS A 52 -11.03 -1.90 -15.63
CA CYS A 52 -10.41 -1.15 -16.71
C CYS A 52 -8.88 -1.30 -16.76
N PHE A 53 -8.27 -1.79 -15.67
CA PHE A 53 -6.82 -1.86 -15.47
C PHE A 53 -6.39 -3.26 -14.98
N PRO A 54 -6.64 -4.32 -15.78
CA PRO A 54 -6.43 -5.70 -15.35
C PRO A 54 -4.96 -6.09 -15.16
N LYS A 55 -4.00 -5.32 -15.71
CA LYS A 55 -2.57 -5.56 -15.49
C LYS A 55 -2.09 -4.98 -14.17
N GLU A 56 -2.69 -3.86 -13.78
CA GLU A 56 -2.34 -3.05 -12.63
C GLU A 56 -3.01 -3.59 -11.36
N PHE A 57 -4.28 -3.99 -11.45
CA PHE A 57 -5.06 -4.57 -10.34
C PHE A 57 -5.07 -6.10 -10.40
N GLY A 58 -3.88 -6.69 -10.33
CA GLY A 58 -3.67 -8.14 -10.22
C GLY A 58 -3.36 -8.62 -8.79
N ALA A 59 -2.91 -9.88 -8.67
CA ALA A 59 -2.67 -10.61 -7.41
C ALA A 59 -1.48 -10.05 -6.65
N GLU A 60 -0.65 -9.27 -7.34
CA GLU A 60 0.47 -8.56 -6.75
C GLU A 60 0.06 -7.16 -6.25
N ASN A 61 -1.17 -6.69 -6.45
CA ASN A 61 -1.56 -5.34 -6.02
C ASN A 61 -2.13 -5.36 -4.59
N GLN A 62 -1.51 -4.62 -3.66
CA GLN A 62 -1.97 -4.55 -2.26
C GLN A 62 -3.37 -3.92 -2.14
N LEU A 63 -3.74 -3.00 -3.01
CA LEU A 63 -5.07 -2.40 -3.03
C LEU A 63 -6.14 -3.37 -3.55
N TYR A 64 -5.76 -4.31 -4.41
CA TYR A 64 -6.66 -5.40 -4.81
C TYR A 64 -6.99 -6.30 -3.60
N ASP A 65 -5.99 -6.64 -2.78
CA ASP A 65 -6.20 -7.42 -1.55
C ASP A 65 -7.15 -6.68 -0.59
N VAL A 66 -7.00 -5.36 -0.47
CA VAL A 66 -7.89 -4.51 0.34
C VAL A 66 -9.31 -4.42 -0.24
N LEU A 67 -9.46 -4.25 -1.55
CA LEU A 67 -10.77 -4.29 -2.20
C LEU A 67 -11.45 -5.66 -2.00
N SER A 68 -10.69 -6.76 -2.00
CA SER A 68 -11.21 -8.08 -1.69
C SER A 68 -11.63 -8.23 -0.22
N GLU A 69 -10.92 -7.60 0.72
CA GLU A 69 -11.34 -7.54 2.13
C GLU A 69 -12.68 -6.80 2.27
N MET A 70 -12.80 -5.64 1.61
CA MET A 70 -14.03 -4.83 1.59
C MET A 70 -15.21 -5.57 0.98
N ASP A 71 -15.03 -6.26 -0.15
CA ASP A 71 -16.06 -7.10 -0.77
C ASP A 71 -16.52 -8.22 0.18
N GLY A 72 -15.56 -8.89 0.82
CA GLY A 72 -15.83 -9.93 1.82
C GLY A 72 -16.60 -9.39 3.04
N TYR A 73 -16.28 -8.18 3.49
CA TYR A 73 -17.04 -7.50 4.53
C TYR A 73 -18.46 -7.22 4.08
N LEU A 74 -18.65 -6.56 2.93
CA LEU A 74 -19.95 -6.08 2.48
C LEU A 74 -20.92 -7.21 2.13
N TYR A 75 -20.47 -8.25 1.44
CA TYR A 75 -21.33 -9.33 0.95
C TYR A 75 -21.27 -10.62 1.79
N LYS A 76 -20.16 -10.88 2.48
CA LYS A 76 -19.92 -12.16 3.17
C LYS A 76 -19.80 -12.03 4.70
N ASN A 77 -19.98 -10.83 5.26
CA ASN A 77 -19.80 -10.54 6.68
C ASN A 77 -18.43 -10.98 7.23
N LYS A 78 -17.36 -10.84 6.45
CA LYS A 78 -15.99 -11.19 6.85
C LYS A 78 -15.20 -9.94 7.23
N GLY A 79 -14.47 -9.99 8.35
CA GLY A 79 -13.66 -8.86 8.81
C GLY A 79 -14.49 -7.78 9.51
N THR A 80 -13.89 -6.59 9.69
CA THR A 80 -14.48 -5.47 10.44
C THR A 80 -14.20 -4.15 9.72
N ALA A 81 -15.02 -3.13 9.96
CA ALA A 81 -14.75 -1.79 9.43
C ALA A 81 -13.43 -1.21 9.96
N GLU A 82 -13.05 -1.54 11.20
CA GLU A 82 -11.78 -1.15 11.82
C GLU A 82 -10.57 -1.81 11.13
N SER A 83 -10.63 -3.11 10.83
CA SER A 83 -9.53 -3.79 10.10
C SER A 83 -9.35 -3.21 8.70
N ILE A 84 -10.46 -2.93 8.01
CA ILE A 84 -10.45 -2.28 6.70
C ILE A 84 -9.81 -0.90 6.79
N LEU A 85 -10.17 -0.09 7.79
CA LEU A 85 -9.57 1.24 7.97
C LEU A 85 -8.06 1.14 8.17
N VAL A 86 -7.58 0.20 9.00
CA VAL A 86 -6.13 -0.02 9.21
C VAL A 86 -5.43 -0.39 7.90
N SER A 87 -6.03 -1.29 7.12
CA SER A 87 -5.51 -1.67 5.79
C SER A 87 -5.44 -0.48 4.82
N VAL A 88 -6.45 0.40 4.85
CA VAL A 88 -6.56 1.58 3.99
C VAL A 88 -5.57 2.66 4.39
N GLU A 89 -5.48 3.02 5.68
CA GLU A 89 -4.55 4.04 6.18
C GLU A 89 -3.10 3.68 5.87
N ARG A 90 -2.75 2.39 5.98
CA ARG A 90 -1.41 1.90 5.61
C ARG A 90 -1.06 2.18 4.14
N LEU A 91 -2.06 2.19 3.25
CA LEU A 91 -1.88 2.39 1.81
C LEU A 91 -2.16 3.83 1.36
N ARG A 92 -2.74 4.68 2.21
CA ARG A 92 -3.22 6.01 1.82
C ARG A 92 -2.12 6.88 1.22
N ASN A 93 -1.02 7.07 1.96
CA ASN A 93 0.12 7.89 1.51
C ASN A 93 0.74 7.34 0.22
N TYR A 94 0.73 6.01 0.08
CA TYR A 94 1.17 5.35 -1.13
C TYR A 94 0.27 5.73 -2.32
N VAL A 95 -1.06 5.76 -2.16
CA VAL A 95 -1.97 6.11 -3.26
C VAL A 95 -1.91 7.59 -3.61
N GLU A 96 -1.82 8.48 -2.63
CA GLU A 96 -1.81 9.94 -2.82
C GLU A 96 -0.77 10.40 -3.85
N GLN A 97 0.41 9.78 -3.85
CA GLN A 97 1.51 10.06 -4.79
C GLN A 97 1.23 9.68 -6.26
N SER A 98 0.04 9.15 -6.60
CA SER A 98 -0.31 8.71 -7.97
C SER A 98 -1.61 9.25 -8.52
N ALA A 99 -2.27 10.15 -7.80
CA ALA A 99 -3.58 10.67 -8.16
C ALA A 99 -3.64 11.28 -9.58
N ASP A 100 -2.50 11.63 -10.18
CA ASP A 100 -2.42 12.23 -11.52
C ASP A 100 -2.75 11.28 -12.69
N SER A 101 -2.96 9.99 -12.44
CA SER A 101 -3.25 8.97 -13.46
C SER A 101 -4.60 8.30 -13.28
N SER A 102 -5.20 7.77 -14.35
CA SER A 102 -6.49 7.05 -14.26
C SER A 102 -6.40 5.78 -13.40
N GLU A 103 -5.25 5.09 -13.42
CA GLU A 103 -4.95 3.96 -12.51
C GLU A 103 -4.86 4.43 -11.05
N GLY A 104 -4.18 5.56 -10.80
CA GLY A 104 -4.10 6.17 -9.49
C GLY A 104 -5.46 6.61 -8.96
N MET A 105 -6.35 7.09 -9.83
CA MET A 105 -7.74 7.39 -9.48
C MET A 105 -8.51 6.12 -9.09
N ALA A 106 -8.35 5.00 -9.81
CA ALA A 106 -8.93 3.72 -9.39
C ALA A 106 -8.40 3.28 -8.01
N SER A 107 -7.11 3.54 -7.74
CA SER A 107 -6.49 3.28 -6.43
C SER A 107 -7.08 4.17 -5.33
N TRP A 108 -7.30 5.46 -5.61
CA TRP A 108 -7.88 6.41 -4.66
C TRP A 108 -9.35 6.11 -4.37
N ALA A 109 -10.10 5.58 -5.36
CA ALA A 109 -11.46 5.14 -5.14
C ALA A 109 -11.55 4.00 -4.09
N ILE A 110 -10.57 3.08 -4.05
CA ILE A 110 -10.51 2.02 -3.03
C ILE A 110 -10.28 2.63 -1.64
N VAL A 111 -9.42 3.64 -1.53
CA VAL A 111 -9.21 4.38 -0.27
C VAL A 111 -10.51 5.07 0.17
N ALA A 112 -11.17 5.79 -0.75
CA ALA A 112 -12.46 6.45 -0.50
C ALA A 112 -13.56 5.46 -0.09
N LEU A 113 -13.61 4.26 -0.69
CA LEU A 113 -14.51 3.19 -0.29
C LEU A 113 -14.25 2.72 1.14
N GLY A 114 -12.98 2.61 1.55
CA GLY A 114 -12.62 2.26 2.91
C GLY A 114 -13.15 3.25 3.95
N TYR A 115 -13.03 4.54 3.65
CA TYR A 115 -13.65 5.57 4.49
C TYR A 115 -15.17 5.51 4.48
N ALA A 116 -15.79 5.26 3.32
CA ALA A 116 -17.25 5.07 3.25
C ALA A 116 -17.71 3.84 4.05
N ILE A 117 -16.93 2.76 4.12
CA ILE A 117 -17.20 1.61 4.97
C ILE A 117 -17.08 1.98 6.46
N ARG A 118 -16.02 2.70 6.82
CA ARG A 118 -15.74 3.08 8.20
C ARG A 118 -16.77 4.07 8.76
N TYR A 119 -17.19 5.03 7.95
CA TYR A 119 -18.00 6.17 8.36
C TYR A 119 -19.40 6.12 7.74
N ASP A 120 -19.97 4.92 7.59
CA ASP A 120 -21.38 4.73 7.23
C ASP A 120 -21.83 5.51 5.98
N ALA A 121 -20.95 5.57 4.97
CA ALA A 121 -21.13 6.32 3.73
C ALA A 121 -21.51 7.80 3.92
N ALA A 122 -21.08 8.41 5.02
CA ALA A 122 -21.32 9.82 5.33
C ALA A 122 -20.83 10.75 4.21
N SER A 123 -19.77 10.37 3.49
CA SER A 123 -19.22 11.13 2.35
C SER A 123 -20.23 11.42 1.23
N ILE A 124 -21.33 10.67 1.14
CA ILE A 124 -22.42 10.93 0.19
C ILE A 124 -23.80 11.08 0.85
N LEU A 125 -24.02 10.47 2.01
CA LEU A 125 -25.29 10.54 2.73
C LEU A 125 -25.42 11.79 3.62
N ALA A 126 -24.30 12.31 4.13
CA ALA A 126 -24.23 13.39 5.12
C ALA A 126 -23.01 14.29 4.86
N ILE A 127 -22.90 14.80 3.63
CA ILE A 127 -21.82 15.70 3.20
C ILE A 127 -21.82 16.97 4.07
N GLU A 128 -20.69 17.27 4.69
CA GLU A 128 -20.54 18.44 5.54
C GLU A 128 -20.65 19.73 4.72
N ASN A 129 -21.42 20.71 5.21
CA ASN A 129 -21.62 22.02 4.56
C ASN A 129 -22.15 21.97 3.11
N TYR A 130 -22.82 20.89 2.71
CA TYR A 130 -23.36 20.73 1.36
C TYR A 130 -24.66 21.52 1.13
N ASN A 131 -24.62 22.46 0.18
CA ASN A 131 -25.75 23.31 -0.21
C ASN A 131 -26.21 23.08 -1.66
N GLY A 132 -25.75 22.01 -2.31
CA GLY A 132 -26.13 21.65 -3.68
C GLY A 132 -25.05 21.92 -4.72
N GLU A 133 -23.82 22.16 -4.30
CA GLU A 133 -22.63 22.27 -5.16
C GLU A 133 -22.39 20.96 -5.95
N ASP A 134 -21.54 21.01 -6.98
CA ASP A 134 -21.05 19.81 -7.70
C ASP A 134 -19.62 19.47 -7.24
N ASP A 135 -19.04 18.38 -7.76
CA ASP A 135 -17.75 17.86 -7.28
C ASP A 135 -16.57 18.84 -7.45
N ASP A 136 -16.66 19.83 -8.33
CA ASP A 136 -15.63 20.86 -8.54
C ASP A 136 -15.47 21.85 -7.36
N ALA A 137 -16.46 21.91 -6.47
CA ALA A 137 -16.41 22.72 -5.27
C ALA A 137 -15.59 22.08 -4.13
N PHE A 138 -15.16 20.82 -4.30
CA PHE A 138 -14.49 20.03 -3.26
C PHE A 138 -13.10 19.61 -3.68
N ASP A 139 -12.19 19.55 -2.71
CA ASP A 139 -10.89 18.93 -2.88
C ASP A 139 -11.01 17.42 -3.13
N PHE A 140 -10.03 16.86 -3.83
CA PHE A 140 -10.08 15.46 -4.27
C PHE A 140 -10.16 14.44 -3.12
N GLU A 141 -9.75 14.80 -1.91
CA GLU A 141 -9.87 13.96 -0.72
C GLU A 141 -11.31 13.85 -0.21
N SER A 142 -12.17 14.80 -0.58
CA SER A 142 -13.59 14.82 -0.24
C SER A 142 -14.47 14.19 -1.32
N TRP A 143 -13.89 13.79 -2.46
CA TRP A 143 -14.64 13.16 -3.54
C TRP A 143 -15.12 11.76 -3.16
N ASN A 144 -16.31 11.44 -3.66
CA ASN A 144 -16.93 10.13 -3.45
C ASN A 144 -16.36 9.08 -4.40
N ALA A 145 -16.32 7.82 -3.95
CA ALA A 145 -15.77 6.71 -4.72
C ALA A 145 -16.46 6.53 -6.09
N ASP A 146 -17.77 6.78 -6.19
CA ASP A 146 -18.50 6.74 -7.45
C ASP A 146 -18.02 7.79 -8.46
N PHE A 147 -17.74 9.01 -8.01
CA PHE A 147 -17.19 10.09 -8.84
C PHE A 147 -15.74 9.79 -9.24
N ILE A 148 -14.89 9.38 -8.29
CA ILE A 148 -13.48 9.03 -8.55
C ILE A 148 -13.40 7.88 -9.57
N CYS A 149 -14.24 6.85 -9.45
CA CYS A 149 -14.32 5.75 -10.41
C CYS A 149 -14.76 6.22 -11.81
N SER A 150 -15.62 7.25 -11.90
CA SER A 150 -15.98 7.85 -13.20
C SER A 150 -14.77 8.47 -13.90
N ILE A 151 -13.88 9.12 -13.13
CA ILE A 151 -12.63 9.70 -13.63
C ILE A 151 -11.71 8.58 -14.12
N ALA A 152 -11.53 7.53 -13.30
CA ALA A 152 -10.72 6.37 -13.67
C ALA A 152 -11.20 5.69 -14.96
N CYS A 153 -12.51 5.53 -15.16
CA CYS A 153 -13.08 4.89 -16.34
C CYS A 153 -13.05 5.77 -17.61
N SER A 154 -13.21 7.09 -17.44
CA SER A 154 -13.32 8.06 -18.56
C SER A 154 -12.00 8.73 -18.95
N GLY A 155 -10.99 8.67 -18.09
CA GLY A 155 -9.65 9.17 -18.32
C GLY A 155 -9.39 10.59 -17.78
N SER A 156 -10.42 11.34 -17.36
CA SER A 156 -10.22 12.67 -16.77
C SER A 156 -11.39 13.09 -15.87
N ASN A 157 -11.18 14.18 -15.12
CA ASN A 157 -12.24 14.91 -14.42
C ASN A 157 -13.14 15.68 -15.44
N PRO A 158 -14.48 15.75 -15.24
CA PRO A 158 -15.38 16.43 -16.19
C PRO A 158 -15.18 17.95 -16.29
N PHE A 159 -14.62 18.57 -15.26
CA PHE A 159 -14.42 20.01 -15.15
C PHE A 159 -13.07 20.48 -15.73
N VAL A 160 -12.28 19.56 -16.27
CA VAL A 160 -11.06 19.84 -17.04
C VAL A 160 -11.26 19.23 -18.43
N GLU A 161 -11.27 20.06 -19.48
CA GLU A 161 -11.72 19.75 -20.85
C GLU A 161 -10.86 18.71 -21.63
N THR A 162 -10.41 17.64 -21.00
CA THR A 162 -9.39 16.70 -21.52
C THR A 162 -9.87 15.24 -21.58
N GLY A 163 -11.10 14.95 -21.16
CA GLY A 163 -11.62 13.58 -21.01
C GLY A 163 -12.50 13.06 -22.14
N ASN A 164 -12.77 11.76 -22.10
CA ASN A 164 -13.73 11.13 -23.02
C ASN A 164 -15.16 11.23 -22.46
N VAL A 165 -15.92 12.20 -22.98
CA VAL A 165 -17.33 12.47 -22.62
C VAL A 165 -18.20 11.23 -22.78
N GLU A 166 -18.06 10.49 -23.89
CA GLU A 166 -18.85 9.29 -24.15
C GLU A 166 -18.56 8.18 -23.14
N LYS A 167 -17.30 7.94 -22.79
CA LYS A 167 -16.95 6.97 -21.73
C LYS A 167 -17.48 7.38 -20.36
N ARG A 168 -17.49 8.68 -20.05
CA ARG A 168 -18.07 9.19 -18.79
C ARG A 168 -19.57 8.94 -18.75
N LYS A 169 -20.24 9.21 -19.87
CA LYS A 169 -21.66 8.95 -20.06
C LYS A 169 -21.99 7.46 -19.95
N GLU A 170 -21.21 6.59 -20.59
CA GLU A 170 -21.31 5.13 -20.46
C GLU A 170 -21.20 4.68 -19.00
N TYR A 171 -20.22 5.21 -18.26
CA TYR A 171 -20.04 4.91 -16.84
C TYR A 171 -21.27 5.31 -16.02
N TRP A 172 -21.80 6.53 -16.19
CA TRP A 172 -22.95 6.98 -15.40
C TRP A 172 -24.25 6.26 -15.77
N LEU A 173 -24.47 5.92 -17.04
CA LEU A 173 -25.59 5.09 -17.47
C LEU A 173 -25.51 3.68 -16.86
N TRP A 174 -24.31 3.10 -16.82
CA TRP A 174 -24.05 1.84 -16.11
C TRP A 174 -24.30 1.98 -14.60
N TYR A 175 -23.83 3.07 -13.98
CA TYR A 175 -23.97 3.34 -12.55
C TYR A 175 -25.44 3.37 -12.13
N VAL A 176 -26.29 4.14 -12.81
CA VAL A 176 -27.71 4.24 -12.44
C VAL A 176 -28.43 2.89 -12.57
N LYS A 177 -28.09 2.10 -13.61
CA LYS A 177 -28.60 0.74 -13.77
C LYS A 177 -28.12 -0.18 -12.62
N MET A 178 -26.83 -0.14 -12.31
CA MET A 178 -26.22 -0.93 -11.25
C MET A 178 -26.84 -0.61 -9.89
N VAL A 179 -27.02 0.68 -9.55
CA VAL A 179 -27.67 1.11 -8.30
C VAL A 179 -29.05 0.49 -8.16
N TRP A 180 -29.84 0.50 -9.23
CA TRP A 180 -31.15 -0.12 -9.25
C TRP A 180 -31.07 -1.63 -8.97
N GLU A 181 -30.21 -2.35 -9.68
CA GLU A 181 -30.09 -3.81 -9.57
C GLU A 181 -29.55 -4.26 -8.20
N VAL A 182 -28.56 -3.55 -7.66
CA VAL A 182 -28.02 -3.77 -6.30
C VAL A 182 -29.09 -3.48 -5.25
N THR A 183 -29.89 -2.43 -5.41
CA THR A 183 -30.96 -2.11 -4.46
C THR A 183 -32.06 -3.18 -4.47
N GLN A 184 -32.35 -3.78 -5.62
CA GLN A 184 -33.31 -4.89 -5.70
C GLN A 184 -32.77 -6.19 -5.10
N ASN A 185 -31.45 -6.43 -5.20
CA ASN A 185 -30.82 -7.67 -4.75
C ASN A 185 -29.56 -7.39 -3.92
N PRO A 186 -29.68 -6.75 -2.73
CA PRO A 186 -28.52 -6.23 -2.01
C PRO A 186 -27.57 -7.31 -1.48
N ASN A 187 -27.99 -8.58 -1.46
CA ASN A 187 -27.17 -9.70 -1.00
C ASN A 187 -26.44 -10.44 -2.12
N VAL A 188 -26.64 -10.04 -3.38
CA VAL A 188 -26.01 -10.65 -4.55
C VAL A 188 -24.95 -9.69 -5.08
N GLU A 189 -23.72 -10.19 -5.23
CA GLU A 189 -22.64 -9.42 -5.88
C GLU A 189 -23.04 -9.09 -7.33
N TYR A 190 -22.92 -7.81 -7.71
CA TYR A 190 -23.29 -7.36 -9.06
C TYR A 190 -22.16 -7.64 -10.07
N LEU A 191 -20.92 -7.27 -9.72
CA LEU A 191 -19.71 -7.66 -10.43
C LEU A 191 -18.91 -8.65 -9.58
N SER A 192 -18.38 -9.68 -10.23
CA SER A 192 -17.27 -10.44 -9.66
C SER A 192 -16.04 -9.54 -9.53
N LEU A 193 -15.26 -9.74 -8.47
CA LEU A 193 -13.92 -9.17 -8.41
C LEU A 193 -13.13 -9.57 -9.67
N PRO A 194 -12.33 -8.66 -10.26
CA PRO A 194 -11.51 -8.96 -11.43
C PRO A 194 -10.70 -10.24 -11.16
N VAL A 195 -10.89 -11.28 -11.99
CA VAL A 195 -10.18 -12.55 -11.79
C VAL A 195 -8.69 -12.29 -11.97
N CYS A 196 -7.96 -12.19 -10.86
CA CYS A 196 -6.53 -12.27 -10.99
C CYS A 196 -6.12 -13.72 -11.21
N LYS A 197 -5.59 -13.99 -12.40
CA LYS A 197 -4.72 -15.15 -12.56
C LYS A 197 -3.50 -14.89 -11.69
N SER A 198 -3.46 -15.47 -10.49
CA SER A 198 -2.22 -15.55 -9.74
C SER A 198 -1.23 -16.25 -10.67
N ALA A 199 -0.30 -15.50 -11.25
CA ALA A 199 0.96 -16.10 -11.57
C ALA A 199 1.53 -16.47 -10.20
N THR A 200 1.36 -17.72 -9.78
CA THR A 200 2.40 -18.31 -8.94
C THR A 200 3.67 -18.19 -9.76
N PRO A 201 4.64 -17.48 -9.21
CA PRO A 201 5.84 -18.23 -8.97
C PRO A 201 6.27 -17.97 -7.53
N LEU A 202 6.42 -19.05 -6.77
CA LEU A 202 7.50 -19.12 -5.78
C LEU A 202 8.78 -18.81 -6.58
N ILE A 203 9.12 -17.52 -6.68
CA ILE A 203 10.43 -17.14 -7.18
C ILE A 203 11.36 -17.50 -6.06
N ASP A 204 12.07 -18.60 -6.28
CA ASP A 204 13.21 -18.94 -5.46
C ASP A 204 14.21 -17.78 -5.61
N ILE A 205 14.36 -17.02 -4.54
CA ILE A 205 15.27 -15.87 -4.53
C ILE A 205 16.68 -16.47 -4.58
N PRO A 206 17.48 -16.15 -5.62
CA PRO A 206 18.80 -16.76 -5.73
C PRO A 206 19.66 -16.41 -4.51
N VAL A 207 20.57 -17.33 -4.17
CA VAL A 207 21.56 -17.09 -3.11
C VAL A 207 22.37 -15.84 -3.44
N ARG A 208 22.54 -14.97 -2.44
CA ARG A 208 23.21 -13.67 -2.58
C ARG A 208 24.71 -13.82 -2.46
N HIS A 209 25.45 -13.37 -3.46
CA HIS A 209 26.91 -13.37 -3.48
C HIS A 209 27.51 -12.33 -2.52
N GLN A 210 26.72 -11.34 -2.08
CA GLN A 210 27.17 -10.40 -1.04
C GLN A 210 27.62 -11.11 0.25
N LEU A 211 27.08 -12.29 0.57
CA LEU A 211 27.49 -13.05 1.75
C LEU A 211 28.94 -13.54 1.66
N ASP A 212 29.42 -13.81 0.45
CA ASP A 212 30.79 -14.28 0.21
C ASP A 212 31.82 -13.19 0.48
N LEU A 213 31.44 -11.91 0.32
CA LEU A 213 32.30 -10.77 0.66
C LEU A 213 32.70 -10.75 2.13
N VAL A 214 31.86 -11.30 3.00
CA VAL A 214 32.07 -11.28 4.45
C VAL A 214 32.58 -12.63 4.95
N LYS A 215 31.99 -13.74 4.47
CA LYS A 215 32.29 -15.09 4.97
C LYS A 215 33.53 -15.72 4.32
N MET A 216 33.58 -15.74 3.00
CA MET A 216 34.60 -16.50 2.25
C MET A 216 35.81 -15.64 1.91
N ASN A 217 35.56 -14.49 1.29
CA ASN A 217 36.59 -13.62 0.74
C ASN A 217 37.13 -12.63 1.78
N LYS A 218 36.43 -12.46 2.92
CA LYS A 218 36.76 -11.51 4.02
C LYS A 218 37.13 -10.11 3.53
N ARG A 219 36.53 -9.69 2.42
CA ARG A 219 36.78 -8.40 1.77
C ARG A 219 36.17 -7.26 2.57
N ILE A 220 35.05 -7.53 3.23
CA ILE A 220 34.35 -6.59 4.11
C ILE A 220 34.34 -7.18 5.52
N SER A 221 35.01 -6.51 6.45
CA SER A 221 35.01 -6.87 7.86
C SER A 221 34.04 -6.00 8.67
N PHE A 222 33.47 -6.59 9.74
CA PHE A 222 32.64 -5.95 10.75
C PHE A 222 33.40 -5.84 12.11
N ASP A 223 34.71 -6.09 12.12
CA ASP A 223 35.56 -6.01 13.32
C ASP A 223 35.44 -4.64 14.02
N ASP A 224 35.51 -3.53 13.27
CA ASP A 224 35.39 -2.18 13.85
C ASP A 224 34.05 -1.98 14.57
N ILE A 225 32.99 -2.59 14.04
CA ILE A 225 31.64 -2.50 14.63
C ILE A 225 31.56 -3.39 15.87
N ARG A 226 32.10 -4.62 15.81
CA ARG A 226 32.23 -5.51 16.98
C ARG A 226 32.94 -4.78 18.10
N ASP A 227 34.11 -4.20 17.81
CA ASP A 227 34.96 -3.56 18.81
C ASP A 227 34.28 -2.33 19.40
N ALA A 228 33.61 -1.52 18.55
CA ALA A 228 32.80 -0.41 19.01
C ALA A 228 31.66 -0.84 19.94
N VAL A 229 30.98 -1.96 19.66
CA VAL A 229 29.92 -2.50 20.52
C VAL A 229 30.51 -3.00 21.84
N LEU A 230 31.59 -3.78 21.81
CA LEU A 230 32.22 -4.33 23.00
C LEU A 230 32.72 -3.25 23.96
N LEU A 231 33.21 -2.12 23.43
CA LEU A 231 33.59 -0.95 24.23
C LEU A 231 32.44 -0.30 25.01
N GLN A 232 31.19 -0.56 24.60
CA GLN A 232 30.01 -0.03 25.30
C GLN A 232 29.45 -0.98 26.36
N ILE A 233 29.96 -2.22 26.46
CA ILE A 233 29.46 -3.20 27.42
C ILE A 233 29.94 -2.81 28.82
N PRO A 234 29.03 -2.60 29.80
CA PRO A 234 29.42 -2.23 31.16
C PRO A 234 30.34 -3.26 31.81
N PHE A 235 31.35 -2.76 32.54
CA PHE A 235 32.24 -3.61 33.33
C PHE A 235 31.46 -4.43 34.37
N GLY A 236 31.78 -5.72 34.48
CA GLY A 236 31.20 -6.62 35.48
C GLY A 236 29.92 -7.36 35.05
N ILE A 237 29.36 -7.07 33.88
CA ILE A 237 28.28 -7.88 33.31
C ILE A 237 28.87 -9.19 32.80
N LYS A 238 28.36 -10.32 33.30
CA LYS A 238 28.63 -11.64 32.71
C LYS A 238 27.71 -11.83 31.51
N TRP A 239 28.30 -12.19 30.37
CA TRP A 239 27.57 -12.50 29.15
C TRP A 239 28.33 -13.58 28.39
N ASP A 240 27.58 -14.51 27.78
CA ASP A 240 28.14 -15.57 26.92
C ASP A 240 28.18 -15.11 25.47
N PHE A 241 27.17 -14.34 25.07
CA PHE A 241 27.07 -13.65 23.80
C PHE A 241 26.34 -12.32 23.93
N ILE A 242 26.53 -11.44 22.95
CA ILE A 242 25.80 -10.18 22.77
C ILE A 242 25.05 -10.26 21.44
N ASP A 243 23.74 -10.05 21.50
CA ASP A 243 22.86 -9.95 20.33
C ASP A 243 22.70 -8.49 19.93
N VAL A 244 23.16 -8.15 18.72
CA VAL A 244 23.01 -6.83 18.11
C VAL A 244 22.03 -6.95 16.95
N LEU A 245 20.92 -6.22 17.02
CA LEU A 245 19.96 -6.08 15.93
C LEU A 245 20.04 -4.67 15.36
N PHE A 246 20.36 -4.56 14.08
CA PHE A 246 20.32 -3.32 13.33
C PHE A 246 19.26 -3.39 12.24
N VAL A 247 18.40 -2.37 12.17
CA VAL A 247 17.36 -2.24 11.13
C VAL A 247 17.43 -0.83 10.56
N SER A 248 17.38 -0.67 9.24
CA SER A 248 17.36 0.67 8.64
C SER A 248 16.65 0.73 7.29
N CYS A 249 15.65 1.62 7.22
CA CYS A 249 15.03 2.11 5.98
C CYS A 249 15.39 3.60 5.82
N THR A 250 14.42 4.50 6.02
CA THR A 250 14.61 5.95 6.18
C THR A 250 15.18 6.29 7.56
N SER A 251 14.65 5.65 8.60
CA SER A 251 15.17 5.70 9.97
C SER A 251 16.12 4.53 10.26
N SER A 252 16.70 4.49 11.46
CA SER A 252 17.57 3.39 11.92
C SER A 252 17.26 3.02 13.37
N MET A 253 17.30 1.73 13.66
CA MET A 253 17.21 1.19 15.02
C MET A 253 18.43 0.30 15.28
N LEU A 254 18.97 0.43 16.49
CA LEU A 254 20.01 -0.42 17.04
C LEU A 254 19.56 -0.92 18.41
N ASN A 255 19.43 -2.24 18.54
CA ASN A 255 19.16 -2.89 19.82
C ASN A 255 20.32 -3.82 20.16
N ILE A 256 20.75 -3.78 21.42
CA ILE A 256 21.83 -4.61 21.93
C ILE A 256 21.30 -5.31 23.18
N HIS A 257 21.42 -6.63 23.21
CA HIS A 257 21.01 -7.46 24.34
C HIS A 257 22.15 -8.39 24.76
N SER A 258 22.27 -8.65 26.06
CA SER A 258 23.12 -9.72 26.57
C SER A 258 22.47 -11.09 26.38
N SER A 259 23.25 -12.16 26.62
CA SER A 259 22.75 -13.54 26.65
C SER A 259 21.65 -13.80 27.68
N THR A 260 21.51 -12.94 28.69
CA THR A 260 20.42 -12.97 29.68
C THR A 260 19.11 -12.33 29.18
N GLY A 261 19.13 -11.71 28.00
CA GLY A 261 18.01 -10.94 27.44
C GLY A 261 17.95 -9.48 27.90
N ASP A 262 18.88 -9.04 28.75
CA ASP A 262 18.90 -7.67 29.26
C ASP A 262 19.31 -6.68 28.16
N LYS A 263 18.53 -5.61 28.00
CA LYS A 263 18.84 -4.54 27.04
C LYS A 263 20.01 -3.71 27.53
N ILE A 264 21.07 -3.66 26.73
CA ILE A 264 22.26 -2.86 27.00
C ILE A 264 22.06 -1.46 26.43
N LYS A 265 22.00 -0.46 27.30
CA LYS A 265 21.91 0.95 26.92
C LYS A 265 23.31 1.50 26.64
N ILE A 266 23.51 2.05 25.46
CA ILE A 266 24.76 2.69 25.04
C ILE A 266 24.55 4.18 24.83
N GLY A 267 25.63 4.97 24.81
CA GLY A 267 25.53 6.41 24.62
C GLY A 267 24.97 6.81 23.24
N THR A 268 24.32 7.97 23.17
CA THR A 268 23.74 8.49 21.91
C THR A 268 24.76 8.61 20.79
N MET A 269 25.96 9.15 21.08
CA MET A 269 27.03 9.28 20.09
C MET A 269 27.55 7.92 19.61
N ALA A 270 27.70 6.95 20.53
CA ALA A 270 28.09 5.59 20.16
C ALA A 270 27.05 4.93 19.25
N THR A 271 25.75 5.09 19.58
CA THR A 271 24.63 4.62 18.74
C THR A 271 24.70 5.21 17.34
N ILE A 272 24.87 6.53 17.21
CA ILE A 272 24.95 7.21 15.91
C ILE A 272 26.12 6.68 15.08
N ASN A 273 27.30 6.53 15.69
CA ASN A 273 28.50 6.06 15.02
C ASN A 273 28.34 4.60 14.56
N ILE A 274 27.90 3.69 15.44
CA ILE A 274 27.67 2.29 15.09
C ILE A 274 26.63 2.15 13.96
N CYS A 275 25.51 2.88 14.05
CA CYS A 275 24.51 2.92 12.99
C CYS A 275 25.06 3.48 11.67
N LYS A 276 26.00 4.44 11.71
CA LYS A 276 26.68 4.95 10.51
C LYS A 276 27.55 3.87 9.89
N GLU A 277 28.35 3.18 10.69
CA GLU A 277 29.24 2.12 10.19
C GLU A 277 28.45 0.96 9.57
N PHE A 278 27.36 0.50 10.19
CA PHE A 278 26.48 -0.50 9.58
C PHE A 278 25.95 -0.05 8.21
N ARG A 279 25.53 1.22 8.07
CA ARG A 279 25.07 1.76 6.78
C ARG A 279 26.18 1.87 5.74
N LEU A 280 27.42 2.14 6.16
CA LEU A 280 28.57 2.15 5.26
C LEU A 280 28.87 0.74 4.75
N LYS A 281 28.90 -0.27 5.63
CA LYS A 281 29.09 -1.68 5.23
C LYS A 281 27.99 -2.16 4.30
N ARG A 282 26.73 -1.79 4.57
CA ARG A 282 25.60 -2.05 3.65
C ARG A 282 25.84 -1.47 2.27
N LYS A 283 26.22 -0.19 2.21
CA LYS A 283 26.48 0.49 0.94
C LYS A 283 27.62 -0.17 0.18
N GLU A 284 28.69 -0.54 0.89
CA GLU A 284 29.84 -1.23 0.32
C GLU A 284 29.45 -2.59 -0.28
N MET A 285 28.74 -3.44 0.47
CA MET A 285 28.23 -4.73 -0.01
C MET A 285 27.36 -4.57 -1.26
N TYR A 286 26.44 -3.60 -1.24
CA TYR A 286 25.59 -3.29 -2.40
C TYR A 286 26.39 -2.85 -3.63
N MET A 287 27.46 -2.07 -3.48
CA MET A 287 28.28 -1.61 -4.62
C MET A 287 28.98 -2.76 -5.36
N TYR A 288 29.26 -3.88 -4.69
CA TYR A 288 29.84 -5.07 -5.35
C TYR A 288 28.80 -5.86 -6.15
N TYR A 289 27.57 -5.98 -5.63
CA TYR A 289 26.49 -6.75 -6.27
C TYR A 289 25.18 -5.95 -6.28
N PRO A 290 25.10 -4.87 -7.07
CA PRO A 290 23.97 -3.95 -7.02
C PRO A 290 22.66 -4.61 -7.44
N LYS A 291 22.69 -5.59 -8.35
CA LYS A 291 21.49 -6.33 -8.78
C LYS A 291 20.80 -7.08 -7.62
N GLU A 292 21.55 -7.46 -6.59
CA GLU A 292 21.00 -8.16 -5.44
C GLU A 292 20.26 -7.21 -4.47
N GLY A 293 20.51 -5.90 -4.52
CA GLY A 293 19.95 -4.94 -3.57
C GLY A 293 20.66 -4.94 -2.23
N ALA A 294 20.16 -4.14 -1.29
CA ALA A 294 20.73 -4.04 0.05
C ALA A 294 19.82 -4.71 1.10
N TRP A 295 20.41 -5.17 2.19
CA TRP A 295 19.68 -5.76 3.32
C TRP A 295 18.94 -4.69 4.14
N PHE A 296 17.76 -5.04 4.66
CA PHE A 296 16.91 -4.18 5.51
C PHE A 296 17.36 -4.24 6.97
N SER A 297 17.72 -5.43 7.45
CA SER A 297 18.23 -5.65 8.78
C SER A 297 19.37 -6.65 8.83
N LEU A 298 20.11 -6.59 9.93
CA LEU A 298 21.22 -7.47 10.24
C LEU A 298 21.14 -7.85 11.73
N LYS A 299 21.21 -9.14 12.01
CA LYS A 299 21.51 -9.66 13.35
C LYS A 299 22.98 -10.06 13.42
N MET A 300 23.69 -9.47 14.37
CA MET A 300 25.07 -9.80 14.69
C MET A 300 25.14 -10.42 16.09
N VAL A 301 25.69 -11.62 16.20
CA VAL A 301 25.88 -12.32 17.47
C VAL A 301 27.36 -12.34 17.78
N ILE A 302 27.79 -11.60 18.82
CA ILE A 302 29.18 -11.51 19.26
C ILE A 302 29.37 -12.47 20.44
N THR A 303 30.33 -13.38 20.37
CA THR A 303 30.63 -14.34 21.43
C THR A 303 31.71 -13.83 22.38
N SER A 304 31.81 -14.42 23.57
CA SER A 304 32.76 -14.01 24.62
C SER A 304 34.24 -14.08 24.21
N ASN A 305 34.59 -14.85 23.19
CA ASN A 305 35.92 -14.89 22.57
C ASN A 305 36.14 -13.82 21.48
N SER A 306 35.26 -12.83 21.37
CA SER A 306 35.28 -11.75 20.36
C SER A 306 35.10 -12.21 18.91
N SER A 307 34.66 -13.45 18.68
CA SER A 307 34.17 -13.87 17.36
C SER A 307 32.73 -13.39 17.14
N TYR A 308 32.27 -13.36 15.89
CA TYR A 308 30.89 -12.97 15.60
C TYR A 308 30.29 -13.74 14.42
N ASN A 309 28.97 -13.87 14.44
CA ASN A 309 28.16 -14.35 13.32
C ASN A 309 27.26 -13.22 12.82
N LEU A 310 26.97 -13.22 11.52
CA LEU A 310 26.12 -12.24 10.86
C LEU A 310 25.01 -12.94 10.10
N ASP A 311 23.79 -12.46 10.31
CA ASP A 311 22.59 -12.93 9.65
C ASP A 311 21.84 -11.73 9.05
N PHE A 312 21.70 -11.73 7.73
CA PHE A 312 21.21 -10.59 6.96
C PHE A 312 19.81 -10.88 6.44
N ASN A 313 18.89 -9.96 6.69
CA ASN A 313 17.54 -10.05 6.15
C ASN A 313 17.37 -9.05 4.99
N TYR A 314 17.15 -9.62 3.80
CA TYR A 314 16.83 -8.89 2.58
C TYR A 314 15.34 -9.01 2.20
N ASP A 315 14.68 -10.05 2.69
CA ASP A 315 13.53 -10.65 2.01
C ASP A 315 12.38 -11.05 2.95
N ASN A 316 12.59 -11.16 4.25
CA ASN A 316 11.55 -11.51 5.22
C ASN A 316 10.95 -10.25 5.87
N LEU A 317 9.73 -9.89 5.47
CA LEU A 317 9.02 -8.73 6.03
C LEU A 317 8.73 -8.91 7.52
N ASP A 318 8.40 -10.12 7.97
CA ASP A 318 7.99 -10.40 9.35
C ASP A 318 9.14 -10.26 10.35
N GLU A 319 10.39 -10.39 9.88
CA GLU A 319 11.59 -10.14 10.67
C GLU A 319 11.95 -8.65 10.79
N ILE A 320 11.31 -7.79 9.99
CA ILE A 320 11.45 -6.33 10.11
C ILE A 320 10.44 -5.88 11.19
N PRO A 321 10.86 -5.14 12.23
CA PRO A 321 9.93 -4.61 13.23
C PRO A 321 8.81 -3.78 12.59
N SER A 322 7.57 -3.91 13.08
CA SER A 322 6.37 -3.29 12.49
C SER A 322 6.51 -1.79 12.20
N TYR A 323 7.17 -1.04 13.09
CA TYR A 323 7.47 0.39 12.91
C TYR A 323 8.28 0.71 11.63
N PHE A 324 9.05 -0.24 11.11
CA PHE A 324 9.85 -0.11 9.89
C PHE A 324 9.15 -0.71 8.65
N GLN A 325 7.96 -1.27 8.81
CA GLN A 325 7.17 -1.84 7.71
C GLN A 325 6.32 -0.80 6.97
N GLU A 326 6.52 0.49 7.25
CA GLU A 326 5.90 1.61 6.53
C GLU A 326 6.26 1.57 5.04
N LEU A 327 5.24 1.58 4.18
CA LEU A 327 5.41 1.34 2.74
C LEU A 327 6.27 2.42 2.07
N ASP A 328 6.09 3.68 2.43
CA ASP A 328 6.91 4.79 1.92
C ASP A 328 8.38 4.65 2.33
N TRP A 329 8.64 4.12 3.52
CA TRP A 329 10.01 3.93 3.99
C TRP A 329 10.70 2.80 3.23
N ILE A 330 9.97 1.70 3.01
CA ILE A 330 10.42 0.57 2.19
C ILE A 330 10.65 1.02 0.74
N LEU A 331 9.74 1.79 0.15
CA LEU A 331 9.84 2.31 -1.21
C LEU A 331 11.01 3.30 -1.36
N SER A 332 11.19 4.18 -0.38
CA SER A 332 12.33 5.09 -0.31
C SER A 332 13.65 4.32 -0.21
N PHE A 333 13.70 3.28 0.61
CA PHE A 333 14.84 2.40 0.74
C PHE A 333 15.16 1.69 -0.59
N TYR A 334 14.16 1.09 -1.23
CA TYR A 334 14.30 0.43 -2.54
C TYR A 334 14.80 1.41 -3.61
N THR A 335 14.32 2.65 -3.60
CA THR A 335 14.77 3.69 -4.54
C THR A 335 16.27 3.98 -4.40
N LYS A 336 16.80 3.89 -3.18
CA LYS A 336 18.21 4.11 -2.89
C LYS A 336 19.09 2.90 -3.20
N PHE A 337 18.52 1.70 -3.07
CA PHE A 337 19.19 0.42 -3.28
C PHE A 337 18.32 -0.49 -4.16
N PRO A 338 18.13 -0.14 -5.45
CA PRO A 338 17.31 -0.94 -6.36
C PRO A 338 17.89 -2.34 -6.52
N ARG A 339 17.02 -3.30 -6.82
CA ARG A 339 17.40 -4.69 -7.11
C ARG A 339 16.65 -5.22 -8.32
N SER A 340 17.22 -6.23 -8.98
CA SER A 340 16.56 -6.86 -10.12
C SER A 340 15.37 -7.70 -9.66
N ILE A 341 14.51 -8.03 -10.62
CA ILE A 341 13.28 -8.77 -10.36
C ILE A 341 13.57 -10.11 -9.69
N GLU A 342 14.57 -10.86 -10.14
CA GLU A 342 14.91 -12.18 -9.59
C GLU A 342 15.32 -12.14 -8.11
N TYR A 343 15.85 -11.00 -7.63
CA TYR A 343 16.22 -10.83 -6.21
C TYR A 343 15.16 -10.12 -5.37
N THR A 344 13.98 -9.85 -5.93
CA THR A 344 12.92 -9.12 -5.26
C THR A 344 11.80 -10.07 -4.79
N PRO A 345 11.53 -10.20 -3.49
CA PRO A 345 10.46 -11.03 -2.96
C PRO A 345 9.10 -10.48 -3.37
N HIS A 346 8.11 -11.37 -3.46
CA HIS A 346 6.78 -11.05 -3.95
C HIS A 346 6.13 -9.87 -3.18
N TRP A 347 6.20 -9.86 -1.85
CA TRP A 347 5.65 -8.77 -1.04
C TRP A 347 6.25 -7.41 -1.39
N LEU A 348 7.55 -7.35 -1.72
CA LEU A 348 8.19 -6.08 -2.09
C LEU A 348 7.80 -5.65 -3.50
N ARG A 349 7.60 -6.59 -4.42
CA ARG A 349 7.05 -6.27 -5.74
C ARG A 349 5.67 -5.64 -5.63
N LYS A 350 4.85 -6.15 -4.70
CA LYS A 350 3.53 -5.57 -4.43
C LYS A 350 3.59 -4.10 -4.03
N ILE A 351 4.65 -3.70 -3.35
CA ILE A 351 4.87 -2.32 -2.89
C ILE A 351 5.48 -1.47 -4.03
N VAL A 352 6.50 -2.01 -4.71
CA VAL A 352 7.22 -1.30 -5.77
C VAL A 352 6.32 -1.07 -6.99
N GLY A 353 5.50 -2.06 -7.37
CA GLY A 353 4.51 -1.98 -8.45
C GLY A 353 5.07 -1.50 -9.80
N SER A 354 4.19 -0.99 -10.65
CA SER A 354 4.49 -0.34 -11.95
C SER A 354 5.13 1.04 -11.81
N ARG A 355 5.25 1.59 -10.58
CA ARG A 355 5.61 3.01 -10.35
C ARG A 355 7.08 3.34 -10.52
N LYS A 356 7.92 2.36 -10.85
CA LYS A 356 9.28 2.62 -11.32
C LYS A 356 9.65 1.62 -12.42
N LEU A 357 10.00 2.19 -13.56
CA LEU A 357 10.62 1.58 -14.72
C LEU A 357 12.01 1.01 -14.38
N TYR A 358 12.11 0.08 -13.42
CA TYR A 358 13.37 -0.58 -13.03
C TYR A 358 13.10 -2.04 -12.63
N LEU A 359 12.84 -2.85 -13.66
CA LEU A 359 13.01 -4.31 -13.65
C LEU A 359 14.03 -4.74 -14.72
N THR A 360 14.94 -3.84 -15.13
CA THR A 360 16.02 -4.12 -16.08
C THR A 360 17.23 -4.77 -15.42
#